data_AF-A0AAJ4LW04-F1
#
_entry.id   AF-A0AAJ4LW04-F1
#
_cell.length_a   1.000
_cell.length_b   1.000
_cell.length_c   1.000
_cell.angle_alpha   90.00
_cell.angle_beta   90.00
_cell.angle_gamma   90.00
#
_symmetry.space_group_name_H-M   'P 1'
#
loop_
_entity.id
_entity.type
_entity.pdbx_description
1 polymer ?
#
loop_
_entity_poly.entity_id
_entity_poly.type
_entity_poly.pdbx_seq_one_letter_code
_entity_poly.pdbx_strand_id
1 'polypeptide(L)'
;MFSGLIEEKVDELAYVFNSPLVPVEVTINDDYDVYEEKGTLCCLGYPIARAFGRDSGARVEEGVGVVAGGFTSCGSKKNWVTQAKSGTVFRIEVAEKVLTHFAEKEPHYHFKAI
;
A
#
# COMPACT_ATOMS: atom_id res chain seq x y z
N MET A 1 34.03 3.89 -3.87
CA MET A 1 33.36 5.20 -4.09
C MET A 1 32.11 4.92 -4.89
N PHE A 2 30.93 5.23 -4.35
CA PHE A 2 29.71 5.31 -5.16
C PHE A 2 29.88 6.50 -6.11
N SER A 3 29.47 6.38 -7.38
CA SER A 3 29.60 7.46 -8.36
C SER A 3 28.66 8.63 -7.99
N GLY A 4 29.01 9.87 -8.34
CA GLY A 4 28.20 11.06 -8.02
C GLY A 4 26.74 10.98 -8.51
N LEU A 5 26.49 10.24 -9.59
CA LEU A 5 25.13 9.94 -10.09
C LEU A 5 24.26 9.12 -9.12
N ILE A 6 24.89 8.29 -8.27
CA ILE A 6 24.20 7.51 -7.25
C ILE A 6 23.88 8.41 -6.04
N GLU A 7 24.79 9.32 -5.69
CA GLU A 7 24.63 10.25 -4.58
C GLU A 7 23.43 11.18 -4.80
N GLU A 8 23.31 11.79 -5.97
CA GLU A 8 22.18 12.66 -6.33
C GLU A 8 20.82 11.93 -6.19
N LYS A 9 20.73 10.68 -6.66
CA LYS A 9 19.51 9.87 -6.53
C LYS A 9 19.18 9.51 -5.08
N VAL A 10 20.20 9.29 -4.25
CA VAL A 10 20.01 9.01 -2.83
C VAL A 10 19.43 10.24 -2.14
N ASP A 11 19.96 11.43 -2.43
CA ASP A 11 19.46 12.69 -1.86
C ASP A 11 18.03 13.00 -2.29
N GLU A 12 17.70 12.75 -3.56
CA GLU A 12 16.32 12.88 -4.06
C GLU A 12 15.35 11.96 -3.33
N LEU A 13 15.71 10.67 -3.16
CA LEU A 13 14.88 9.73 -2.43
C LEU A 13 14.77 10.11 -0.95
N ALA A 14 15.86 10.54 -0.32
CA ALA A 14 15.85 11.00 1.06
C ALA A 14 14.92 12.21 1.24
N TYR A 15 14.92 13.16 0.30
CA TYR A 15 14.01 14.30 0.31
C TYR A 15 12.54 13.89 0.22
N VAL A 16 12.21 12.87 -0.58
CA VAL A 16 10.83 12.41 -0.73
C VAL A 16 10.36 11.59 0.48
N PHE A 17 11.12 10.57 0.88
CA PHE A 17 10.70 9.62 1.91
C PHE A 17 10.80 10.18 3.33
N ASN A 18 11.63 11.20 3.58
CA ASN A 18 11.72 11.86 4.90
C ASN A 18 10.88 13.14 5.02
N SER A 19 9.95 13.37 4.07
CA SER A 19 8.98 14.45 4.22
C SER A 19 7.99 14.18 5.38
N PRO A 20 7.32 15.21 5.92
CA PRO A 20 6.34 15.02 7.00
C PRO A 20 5.29 13.98 6.64
N LEU A 21 4.87 13.20 7.63
CA LEU A 21 3.77 12.26 7.47
C LEU A 21 2.44 13.01 7.45
N VAL A 22 1.57 12.61 6.52
CA VAL A 22 0.20 13.10 6.40
C VAL A 22 -0.76 11.91 6.43
N PRO A 23 -1.89 12.02 7.12
CA PRO A 23 -2.92 11.00 7.08
C PRO A 23 -3.65 11.05 5.73
N VAL A 24 -3.87 9.89 5.14
CA VAL A 24 -4.53 9.73 3.85
C VAL A 24 -5.60 8.66 3.96
N GLU A 25 -6.79 8.95 3.45
CA GLU A 25 -7.83 7.98 3.19
C GLU A 25 -7.66 7.43 1.78
N VAL A 26 -7.59 6.10 1.67
CA VAL A 26 -7.38 5.36 0.43
C VAL A 26 -8.61 4.53 0.16
N THR A 27 -9.16 4.67 -1.04
CA THR A 27 -10.27 3.86 -1.54
C THR A 27 -9.79 2.98 -2.68
N ILE A 28 -10.14 1.69 -2.61
CA ILE A 28 -9.92 0.76 -3.71
C ILE A 28 -11.08 0.88 -4.69
N ASN A 29 -10.77 0.98 -5.99
CA ASN A 29 -11.78 1.04 -7.04
C ASN A 29 -12.83 -0.07 -6.90
N ASP A 30 -14.08 0.26 -7.18
CA ASP A 30 -15.19 -0.68 -7.09
C ASP A 30 -15.18 -1.74 -8.20
N ASP A 31 -14.38 -1.53 -9.26
CA ASP A 31 -14.40 -2.37 -10.45
C ASP A 31 -13.54 -3.64 -10.33
N TYR A 32 -12.58 -3.70 -9.40
CA TYR A 32 -11.73 -4.88 -9.21
C TYR A 32 -11.08 -4.95 -7.83
N ASP A 33 -10.76 -6.18 -7.42
CA ASP A 33 -9.99 -6.45 -6.21
C ASP A 33 -8.49 -6.27 -6.49
N VAL A 34 -7.74 -5.80 -5.49
CA VAL A 34 -6.28 -5.68 -5.55
C VAL A 34 -5.67 -6.84 -4.77
N TYR A 35 -4.64 -7.48 -5.30
CA TYR A 35 -4.03 -8.63 -4.64
C TYR A 35 -2.52 -8.70 -4.81
N GLU A 36 -1.88 -9.40 -3.86
CA GLU A 36 -0.45 -9.72 -3.86
C GLU A 36 -0.26 -11.23 -3.67
N GLU A 37 0.59 -11.85 -4.48
CA GLU A 37 0.80 -13.30 -4.45
C GLU A 37 1.72 -13.69 -3.30
N LYS A 38 1.19 -14.46 -2.34
CA LYS A 38 1.93 -14.96 -1.17
C LYS A 38 2.71 -13.88 -0.38
N GLY A 39 2.31 -12.62 -0.53
CA GLY A 39 3.07 -11.47 -0.06
C GLY A 39 2.24 -10.53 0.80
N THR A 40 2.89 -9.45 1.20
CA THR A 40 2.25 -8.32 1.87
C THR A 40 1.69 -7.40 0.80
N LEU A 41 0.41 -7.08 0.88
CA LEU A 41 -0.18 -6.06 0.05
C LEU A 41 0.33 -4.69 0.51
N CYS A 42 0.79 -3.87 -0.43
CA CYS A 42 1.34 -2.56 -0.16
C CYS A 42 0.54 -1.46 -0.88
N CYS A 43 0.61 -0.26 -0.34
CA CYS A 43 0.09 0.98 -0.94
C CYS A 43 1.14 2.08 -0.74
N LEU A 44 1.57 2.71 -1.84
CA LEU A 44 2.67 3.68 -1.87
C LEU A 44 3.98 3.15 -1.25
N GLY A 45 4.18 1.82 -1.31
CA GLY A 45 5.30 1.13 -0.67
C GLY A 45 5.14 0.87 0.83
N TYR A 46 4.05 1.30 1.45
CA TYR A 46 3.73 0.99 2.85
C TYR A 46 2.96 -0.33 2.94
N PRO A 47 3.30 -1.24 3.87
CA PRO A 47 2.59 -2.49 4.06
C PRO A 47 1.21 -2.22 4.66
N ILE A 48 0.14 -2.74 4.05
CA ILE A 48 -1.25 -2.50 4.51
C ILE A 48 -1.95 -3.74 5.05
N ALA A 49 -1.68 -4.91 4.46
CA ALA A 49 -2.24 -6.17 4.92
C ALA A 49 -1.41 -7.36 4.46
N ARG A 50 -1.51 -8.47 5.20
CA ARG A 50 -0.83 -9.73 4.86
C ARG A 50 -1.62 -10.96 5.27
N ALA A 51 -1.77 -11.90 4.34
CA ALA A 51 -2.16 -13.28 4.63
C ALA A 51 -0.91 -14.17 4.78
N PHE A 52 -1.06 -15.31 5.45
CA PHE A 52 -0.01 -16.32 5.62
C PHE A 52 -0.38 -17.67 4.98
N GLY A 53 -1.58 -17.76 4.42
CA GLY A 53 -2.10 -18.94 3.74
C GLY A 53 -3.48 -18.66 3.16
N ARG A 54 -4.02 -19.61 2.38
CA ARG A 54 -5.37 -19.49 1.77
C ARG A 54 -6.46 -19.20 2.80
N ASP A 55 -6.35 -19.81 3.97
CA ASP A 55 -7.40 -19.82 5.00
C ASP A 55 -7.06 -18.99 6.24
N SER A 56 -5.98 -18.19 6.19
CA SER A 56 -5.61 -17.38 7.35
C SER A 56 -6.48 -16.13 7.51
N GLY A 57 -7.25 -15.77 6.48
CA GLY A 57 -7.63 -14.38 6.28
C GLY A 57 -6.40 -13.51 6.01
N ALA A 58 -6.61 -12.20 5.84
CA ALA A 58 -5.52 -11.24 5.85
C ALA A 58 -5.55 -10.45 7.15
N ARG A 59 -4.37 -10.25 7.74
CA ARG A 59 -4.18 -9.38 8.89
C ARG A 59 -3.85 -7.98 8.39
N VAL A 60 -4.49 -6.99 8.98
CA VAL A 60 -4.18 -5.57 8.76
C VAL A 60 -2.86 -5.25 9.45
N GLU A 61 -1.98 -4.52 8.78
CA GLU A 61 -0.70 -4.10 9.33
C GLU A 61 -0.87 -2.96 10.34
N GLU A 62 0.13 -2.74 11.19
CA GLU A 62 0.10 -1.65 12.17
C GLU A 62 0.04 -0.27 11.50
N GLY A 63 -0.70 0.66 12.09
CA GLY A 63 -0.89 2.01 11.55
C GLY A 63 -1.93 2.11 10.43
N VAL A 64 -2.60 1.00 10.08
CA VAL A 64 -3.65 0.97 9.07
C VAL A 64 -5.03 0.89 9.74
N GLY A 65 -5.88 1.88 9.50
CA GLY A 65 -7.25 1.91 9.99
C GLY A 65 -8.25 1.57 8.89
N VAL A 66 -8.98 0.45 9.00
CA VAL A 66 -10.03 0.10 8.03
C VAL A 66 -11.32 0.88 8.35
N VAL A 67 -11.85 1.59 7.35
CA VAL A 67 -13.09 2.37 7.44
C VAL A 67 -14.27 1.59 6.89
N ALA A 68 -14.08 0.91 5.74
CA ALA A 68 -15.10 0.09 5.09
C ALA A 68 -14.45 -1.06 4.30
N GLY A 69 -15.21 -2.14 4.07
CA GLY A 69 -14.71 -3.31 3.35
C GLY A 69 -13.67 -4.10 4.16
N GLY A 70 -12.60 -4.54 3.51
CA GLY A 70 -11.48 -5.16 4.22
C GLY A 70 -10.61 -6.08 3.37
N PHE A 71 -9.66 -6.69 4.06
CA PHE A 71 -8.65 -7.56 3.47
C PHE A 71 -8.97 -9.03 3.77
N THR A 72 -8.65 -9.91 2.83
CA THR A 72 -8.85 -11.36 2.96
C THR A 72 -7.72 -12.14 2.30
N SER A 73 -7.66 -13.44 2.56
CA SER A 73 -6.92 -14.38 1.73
C SER A 73 -7.83 -14.97 0.65
N CYS A 74 -7.28 -15.28 -0.53
CA CYS A 74 -7.99 -15.95 -1.62
C CYS A 74 -7.08 -16.96 -2.34
N GLY A 75 -7.58 -17.58 -3.43
CA GLY A 75 -6.85 -18.54 -4.25
C GLY A 75 -6.87 -19.98 -3.72
N SER A 76 -5.77 -20.71 -3.90
CA SER A 76 -5.63 -22.11 -3.47
C SER A 76 -4.54 -22.27 -2.41
N LYS A 77 -4.48 -23.43 -1.73
CA LYS A 77 -3.41 -23.70 -0.74
C LYS A 77 -2.01 -23.51 -1.31
N LYS A 78 -1.80 -23.84 -2.59
CA LYS A 78 -0.50 -23.71 -3.29
C LYS A 78 -0.27 -22.31 -3.86
N ASN A 79 -1.33 -21.61 -4.25
CA ASN A 79 -1.30 -20.31 -4.93
C ASN A 79 -2.30 -19.38 -4.22
N TRP A 80 -2.00 -19.02 -2.97
CA TRP A 80 -2.86 -18.11 -2.20
C TRP A 80 -2.36 -16.67 -2.36
N VAL A 81 -3.27 -15.73 -2.16
CA VAL A 81 -3.00 -14.29 -2.26
C VAL A 81 -3.49 -13.55 -1.03
N THR A 82 -2.86 -12.41 -0.74
CA THR A 82 -3.43 -11.36 0.11
C THR A 82 -4.26 -10.46 -0.78
N GLN A 83 -5.52 -10.23 -0.46
CA GLN A 83 -6.45 -9.48 -1.30
C GLN A 83 -7.11 -8.37 -0.50
N ALA A 84 -7.27 -7.21 -1.11
CA ALA A 84 -8.19 -6.18 -0.68
C ALA A 84 -9.40 -6.17 -1.62
N LYS A 85 -10.60 -6.19 -1.04
CA LYS A 85 -11.84 -6.23 -1.82
C LYS A 85 -12.09 -4.86 -2.46
N SER A 86 -12.67 -4.86 -3.65
CA SER A 86 -13.28 -3.68 -4.27
C SER A 86 -14.11 -2.88 -3.26
N GLY A 87 -14.00 -1.55 -3.31
CA GLY A 87 -14.67 -0.64 -2.37
C GLY A 87 -14.13 -0.66 -0.94
N THR A 88 -13.01 -1.34 -0.67
CA THR A 88 -12.33 -1.21 0.63
C THR A 88 -11.80 0.21 0.81
N VAL A 89 -12.09 0.79 1.97
CA VAL A 89 -11.62 2.12 2.37
C VAL A 89 -10.79 1.97 3.63
N PHE A 90 -9.57 2.50 3.62
CA PHE A 90 -8.67 2.47 4.77
C PHE A 90 -7.90 3.79 4.91
N ARG A 91 -7.28 4.00 6.07
CA ARG A 91 -6.49 5.18 6.40
C ARG A 91 -5.08 4.76 6.82
N ILE A 92 -4.09 5.47 6.31
CA ILE A 92 -2.66 5.30 6.63
C ILE A 92 -1.96 6.65 6.69
N GLU A 93 -0.86 6.72 7.42
CA GLU A 93 0.06 7.86 7.34
C GLU A 93 1.16 7.57 6.31
N VAL A 94 1.38 8.51 5.40
CA VAL A 94 2.44 8.41 4.38
C VAL A 94 3.20 9.73 4.31
N ALA A 95 4.45 9.70 3.85
CA ALA A 95 5.20 10.91 3.64
C ALA A 95 4.52 11.76 2.54
N GLU A 96 4.31 13.06 2.78
CA GLU A 96 3.57 13.97 1.90
C GLU A 96 4.09 13.90 0.45
N LYS A 97 5.41 13.89 0.28
CA LYS A 97 6.02 13.83 -1.05
C LYS A 97 5.87 12.45 -1.68
N VAL A 98 5.77 11.37 -0.90
CA VAL A 98 5.48 10.06 -1.48
C VAL A 98 4.10 10.09 -2.13
N LEU A 99 3.11 10.66 -1.46
CA LEU A 99 1.78 10.84 -2.03
C LEU A 99 1.82 11.62 -3.35
N THR A 100 2.46 12.80 -3.37
CA THR A 100 2.48 13.65 -4.57
C THR A 100 3.28 13.06 -5.73
N HIS A 101 4.33 12.27 -5.47
CA HIS A 101 5.22 11.74 -6.52
C HIS A 101 4.82 10.34 -7.03
N PHE A 102 4.06 9.56 -6.26
CA PHE A 102 3.80 8.15 -6.58
C PHE A 102 2.31 7.77 -6.67
N ALA A 103 1.37 8.60 -6.22
CA ALA A 103 -0.07 8.27 -6.28
C ALA A 103 -0.54 7.89 -7.69
N GLU A 104 -0.11 8.62 -8.71
CA GLU A 104 -0.50 8.36 -10.11
C GLU A 104 0.02 7.01 -10.64
N LYS A 105 1.03 6.41 -9.99
CA LYS A 105 1.58 5.10 -10.37
C LYS A 105 0.77 3.94 -9.82
N GLU A 106 -0.16 4.20 -8.89
CA GLU A 106 -1.05 3.20 -8.32
C GLU A 106 -2.52 3.54 -8.65
N PRO A 107 -2.95 3.43 -9.92
CA PRO A 107 -4.27 3.88 -10.38
C PRO A 107 -5.44 3.08 -9.80
N HIS A 108 -5.16 1.96 -9.12
CA HIS A 108 -6.14 1.13 -8.41
C HIS A 108 -6.55 1.71 -7.06
N TYR A 109 -5.77 2.67 -6.55
CA TYR A 109 -6.06 3.40 -5.34
C TYR A 109 -6.51 4.82 -5.65
N HIS A 110 -7.45 5.30 -4.87
CA HIS A 110 -7.93 6.67 -4.89
C HIS A 110 -7.59 7.31 -3.55
N PHE A 111 -6.77 8.35 -3.60
CA PHE A 111 -6.19 8.97 -2.43
C PHE A 111 -6.90 10.29 -2.10
N LYS A 112 -7.19 10.49 -0.82
CA LYS A 112 -7.74 11.73 -0.28
C LYS A 112 -7.01 12.08 1.01
N ALA A 113 -6.26 13.18 1.01
CA ALA A 113 -5.69 13.73 2.24
C ALA A 113 -6.81 14.19 3.20
N ILE A 114 -6.61 13.99 4.51
CA ILE A 114 -7.61 14.26 5.57
C ILE A 114 -7.08 15.15 6.69
#